data_AF-A0A932SYR8-F1
#
_entry.id   AF-A0A932SYR8-F1
#
_cell.length_a   1.000
_cell.length_b   1.000
_cell.length_c   1.000
_cell.angle_alpha   90.00
_cell.angle_beta   90.00
_cell.angle_gamma   90.00
#
_symmetry.space_group_name_H-M   'P 1'
#
loop_
_entity.id
_entity.type
_entity.pdbx_description
1 polymer ?
#
loop_
_entity_poly.entity_id
_entity_poly.type
_entity_poly.pdbx_seq_one_letter_code
_entity_poly.pdbx_strand_id
1 'polypeptide(L)'
;TIEIDQELNPCNCCTTSSTYGADGRLAILYREETNNDRDMYLALWDQQQNKVTKTRVSTTPWKIDACPMTYYSVTRSGDGFVAAWPTKGQIYFARLDASGSPRSPKEIKTPGSCGMRTGVLAIPATDGRTLVAWKKDNQLGWQLYDDRGRPAGAPASARSAGNGAAGVLTKDGDLVLFR
;
A
#
# COMPACT_ATOMS: atom_id res chain seq x y z
N THR A 1 14.12 2.57 -23.22
CA THR A 1 13.37 2.51 -21.94
C THR A 1 14.27 3.04 -20.84
N ILE A 2 13.70 3.55 -19.74
CA ILE A 2 14.49 3.92 -18.54
C ILE A 2 14.31 2.82 -17.51
N GLU A 3 15.41 2.30 -16.98
CA GLU A 3 15.44 1.27 -15.94
C GLU A 3 15.85 1.91 -14.61
N ILE A 4 15.10 1.61 -13.55
CA ILE A 4 15.36 2.12 -12.20
C ILE A 4 15.96 0.97 -11.41
N ASP A 5 17.28 0.76 -11.53
CA ASP A 5 17.99 -0.18 -10.66
C ASP A 5 19.47 0.15 -10.52
N GLN A 6 19.92 0.27 -9.26
CA GLN A 6 21.34 0.25 -8.89
C GLN A 6 21.57 -0.42 -7.52
N GLU A 7 20.59 -0.43 -6.59
CA GLU A 7 20.72 -1.07 -5.25
C GLU A 7 19.36 -1.53 -4.65
N LEU A 8 18.27 -1.51 -5.41
CA LEU A 8 16.95 -1.92 -4.89
C LEU A 8 16.85 -3.44 -4.98
N ASN A 9 16.56 -4.12 -3.87
CA ASN A 9 16.47 -5.59 -3.83
C ASN A 9 15.02 -6.06 -3.64
N PRO A 10 14.13 -5.88 -4.65
CA PRO A 10 12.73 -6.25 -4.53
C PRO A 10 12.56 -7.77 -4.44
N CYS A 11 11.63 -8.21 -3.60
CA CYS A 11 11.30 -9.62 -3.44
C CYS A 11 10.72 -10.20 -4.75
N ASN A 12 11.33 -11.30 -5.20
CA ASN A 12 11.10 -11.89 -6.52
C ASN A 12 9.64 -12.28 -6.85
N CYS A 13 8.81 -12.55 -5.85
CA CYS A 13 7.42 -13.02 -6.07
C CYS A 13 6.34 -12.09 -5.51
N CYS A 14 6.73 -10.99 -4.87
CA CYS A 14 5.78 -9.98 -4.43
C CYS A 14 5.45 -9.07 -5.61
N THR A 15 4.27 -8.43 -5.58
CA THR A 15 3.92 -7.44 -6.61
C THR A 15 4.81 -6.20 -6.52
N THR A 16 4.71 -5.27 -7.45
CA THR A 16 5.16 -3.88 -7.24
C THR A 16 3.99 -2.97 -7.56
N SER A 17 3.92 -1.81 -6.91
CA SER A 17 2.86 -0.84 -7.17
C SER A 17 3.47 0.53 -7.35
N SER A 18 3.01 1.29 -8.33
CA SER A 18 3.55 2.60 -8.62
C SER A 18 2.45 3.63 -8.87
N THR A 19 2.76 4.90 -8.57
CA THR A 19 1.90 6.06 -8.82
C THR A 19 2.76 7.31 -8.95
N TYR A 20 2.28 8.31 -9.67
CA TYR A 20 2.89 9.63 -9.67
C TYR A 20 2.45 10.44 -8.43
N GLY A 21 3.38 11.21 -7.88
CA GLY A 21 3.12 12.25 -6.89
C GLY A 21 2.53 13.52 -7.49
N ALA A 22 2.27 14.52 -6.66
CA ALA A 22 1.77 15.83 -7.10
C ALA A 22 2.78 16.63 -7.92
N ASP A 23 4.05 16.41 -7.66
CA ASP A 23 5.20 17.06 -8.28
C ASP A 23 5.74 16.28 -9.50
N GLY A 24 5.05 15.21 -9.92
CA GLY A 24 5.46 14.38 -11.05
C GLY A 24 6.52 13.32 -10.74
N ARG A 25 7.02 13.24 -9.50
CA ARG A 25 7.94 12.16 -9.08
C ARG A 25 7.23 10.81 -9.07
N LEU A 26 7.94 9.76 -9.45
CA LEU A 26 7.39 8.40 -9.48
C LEU A 26 7.63 7.69 -8.16
N ALA A 27 6.56 7.34 -7.46
CA ALA A 27 6.62 6.53 -6.24
C ALA A 27 6.41 5.05 -6.60
N ILE A 28 7.26 4.18 -6.06
CA ILE A 28 7.21 2.72 -6.27
C ILE A 28 7.26 2.05 -4.89
N LEU A 29 6.17 1.38 -4.52
CA LEU A 29 6.09 0.56 -3.33
C LEU A 29 6.53 -0.86 -3.65
N TYR A 30 7.45 -1.38 -2.86
CA TYR A 30 7.95 -2.75 -2.99
C TYR A 30 8.31 -3.35 -1.63
N ARG A 31 8.32 -4.67 -1.57
CA ARG A 31 8.87 -5.44 -0.45
C ARG A 31 10.31 -5.80 -0.76
N GLU A 32 11.21 -5.50 0.16
CA GLU A 32 12.63 -5.84 0.00
C GLU A 32 12.90 -7.31 0.38
N GLU A 33 14.00 -7.89 -0.10
CA GLU A 33 14.44 -9.26 0.22
C GLU A 33 15.78 -9.34 1.01
N THR A 34 16.43 -8.19 1.20
CA THR A 34 17.78 -8.09 1.79
C THR A 34 17.87 -8.81 3.13
N ASN A 35 18.87 -9.70 3.28
CA ASN A 35 19.11 -10.47 4.51
C ASN A 35 17.89 -11.22 5.05
N ASN A 36 16.99 -11.69 4.18
CA ASN A 36 15.73 -12.33 4.57
C ASN A 36 14.76 -11.43 5.35
N ASP A 37 14.98 -10.11 5.30
CA ASP A 37 13.99 -9.13 5.74
C ASP A 37 12.94 -8.95 4.63
N ARG A 38 11.69 -8.77 5.05
CA ARG A 38 10.51 -8.70 4.19
C ARG A 38 9.74 -7.43 4.52
N ASP A 39 10.45 -6.34 4.77
CA ASP A 39 9.84 -5.05 5.10
C ASP A 39 9.45 -4.27 3.84
N MET A 40 8.58 -3.29 4.01
CA MET A 40 8.08 -2.45 2.92
C MET A 40 8.90 -1.19 2.77
N TYR A 41 9.21 -0.85 1.51
CA TYR A 41 9.95 0.33 1.13
C TYR A 41 9.23 1.10 0.02
N LEU A 42 9.35 2.42 0.07
CA LEU A 42 9.02 3.29 -1.04
C LEU A 42 10.32 3.75 -1.71
N ALA A 43 10.46 3.49 -3.00
CA ALA A 43 11.42 4.16 -3.85
C ALA A 43 10.73 5.36 -4.50
N LEU A 44 11.32 6.56 -4.36
CA LEU A 44 10.82 7.79 -4.97
C LEU A 44 11.85 8.30 -5.98
N TRP A 45 11.50 8.26 -7.26
CA TRP A 45 12.36 8.68 -8.35
C TRP A 45 12.03 10.11 -8.77
N ASP A 46 13.02 10.99 -8.61
CA ASP A 46 13.06 12.32 -9.21
C ASP A 46 13.70 12.20 -10.60
N GLN A 47 12.86 12.30 -11.63
CA GLN A 47 13.27 12.14 -13.01
C GLN A 47 14.08 13.34 -13.53
N GLN A 48 13.90 14.53 -12.94
CA GLN A 48 14.65 15.72 -13.34
C GLN A 48 16.10 15.63 -12.87
N GLN A 49 16.31 15.10 -11.67
CA GLN A 49 17.63 14.91 -11.07
C GLN A 49 18.22 13.51 -11.35
N ASN A 50 17.44 12.63 -11.96
CA ASN A 50 17.72 11.21 -12.11
C ASN A 50 18.17 10.54 -10.79
N LYS A 51 17.45 10.83 -9.70
CA LYS A 51 17.81 10.39 -8.34
C LYS A 51 16.70 9.58 -7.72
N VAL A 52 17.06 8.46 -7.10
CA VAL A 52 16.12 7.61 -6.34
C VAL A 52 16.40 7.75 -4.86
N THR A 53 15.35 8.00 -4.06
CA THR A 53 15.42 7.90 -2.59
C THR A 53 14.67 6.65 -2.14
N LYS A 54 15.24 5.91 -1.18
CA LYS A 54 14.63 4.72 -0.58
C LYS A 54 14.24 5.01 0.87
N THR A 55 12.97 4.77 1.23
CA THR A 55 12.46 4.96 2.60
C THR A 55 11.72 3.71 3.06
N ARG A 56 12.09 3.17 4.24
CA ARG A 56 11.33 2.08 4.89
C ARG A 56 10.00 2.64 5.40
N VAL A 57 8.88 2.06 4.98
CA VAL A 57 7.53 2.54 5.33
C VAL A 57 6.84 1.66 6.37
N SER A 58 7.19 0.37 6.45
CA SER A 58 6.70 -0.50 7.52
C SER A 58 7.50 -0.31 8.80
N THR A 59 6.82 -0.28 9.94
CA THR A 59 7.48 -0.22 11.26
C THR A 59 7.59 -1.59 11.91
N THR A 60 6.65 -2.48 11.62
CA THR A 60 6.60 -3.87 12.10
C THR A 60 7.61 -4.72 11.32
N PRO A 61 8.73 -5.15 11.94
CA PRO A 61 9.76 -5.91 11.23
C PRO A 61 9.29 -7.33 10.90
N TRP A 62 9.68 -7.83 9.74
CA TRP A 62 9.43 -9.21 9.33
C TRP A 62 10.66 -9.86 8.71
N LYS A 63 11.32 -10.72 9.49
CA LYS A 63 12.39 -11.59 9.01
C LYS A 63 11.85 -13.00 8.78
N ILE A 64 12.03 -13.55 7.59
CA ILE A 64 11.60 -14.91 7.25
C ILE A 64 12.40 -15.43 6.05
N ASP A 65 12.87 -16.67 6.16
CA ASP A 65 13.49 -17.41 5.06
C ASP A 65 12.41 -18.19 4.27
N ALA A 66 11.45 -17.45 3.72
CA ALA A 66 10.38 -17.99 2.90
C ALA A 66 9.79 -16.92 1.97
N CYS A 67 9.01 -17.37 0.99
CA CYS A 67 8.36 -16.50 0.03
C CYS A 67 6.93 -16.14 0.48
N PRO A 68 6.66 -14.88 0.90
CA PRO A 68 5.34 -14.51 1.41
C PRO A 68 4.30 -14.28 0.29
N MET A 69 4.75 -14.08 -0.96
CA MET A 69 3.93 -13.87 -2.16
C MET A 69 2.80 -12.85 -1.95
N THR A 70 3.13 -11.66 -1.43
CA THR A 70 2.13 -10.67 -1.02
C THR A 70 1.84 -9.65 -2.10
N TYR A 71 0.58 -9.19 -2.17
CA TYR A 71 0.17 -8.02 -2.95
C TYR A 71 -0.10 -6.82 -2.05
N TYR A 72 0.14 -5.62 -2.59
CA TYR A 72 0.05 -4.33 -1.90
C TYR A 72 -0.18 -3.22 -2.94
N SER A 73 -0.52 -2.02 -2.46
CA SER A 73 -0.81 -0.88 -3.30
C SER A 73 -0.25 0.42 -2.72
N VAL A 74 0.10 1.35 -3.61
CA VAL A 74 0.33 2.76 -3.29
C VAL A 74 -0.53 3.63 -4.21
N THR A 75 -1.19 4.62 -3.63
CA THR A 75 -2.07 5.56 -4.32
C THR A 75 -1.71 6.98 -3.94
N ARG A 76 -1.73 7.90 -4.90
CA ARG A 76 -1.54 9.34 -4.60
C ARG A 76 -2.66 9.85 -3.69
N SER A 77 -2.31 10.70 -2.72
CA SER A 77 -3.24 11.37 -1.82
C SER A 77 -2.81 12.80 -1.58
N GLY A 78 -3.47 13.76 -2.24
CA GLY A 78 -3.09 15.17 -2.16
C GLY A 78 -1.65 15.40 -2.65
N ASP A 79 -0.80 15.90 -1.75
CA ASP A 79 0.64 16.12 -1.93
C ASP A 79 1.50 14.87 -1.69
N GLY A 80 0.95 13.86 -1.00
CA GLY A 80 1.65 12.64 -0.61
C GLY A 80 1.00 11.39 -1.17
N PHE A 81 1.04 10.32 -0.37
CA PHE A 81 0.62 8.97 -0.79
C PHE A 81 -0.10 8.24 0.35
N VAL A 82 -0.85 7.22 0.00
CA VAL A 82 -1.30 6.18 0.93
C VAL A 82 -0.85 4.83 0.40
N ALA A 83 -0.26 4.02 1.26
CA ALA A 83 0.16 2.67 0.92
C ALA A 83 -0.49 1.66 1.87
N ALA A 84 -0.88 0.51 1.35
CA ALA A 84 -1.43 -0.60 2.13
C ALA A 84 -0.72 -1.91 1.77
N TRP A 85 -0.36 -2.68 2.79
CA TRP A 85 0.42 -3.91 2.64
C TRP A 85 0.13 -4.93 3.73
N PRO A 86 0.37 -6.21 3.45
CA PRO A 86 0.40 -7.23 4.49
C PRO A 86 1.77 -7.33 5.18
N THR A 87 1.77 -7.63 6.47
CA THR A 87 2.95 -8.05 7.23
C THR A 87 2.53 -9.20 8.14
N LYS A 88 3.19 -10.37 8.03
CA LYS A 88 2.87 -11.56 8.83
C LYS A 88 1.37 -11.95 8.77
N GLY A 89 0.77 -11.88 7.58
CA GLY A 89 -0.64 -12.22 7.35
C GLY A 89 -1.67 -11.16 7.77
N GLN A 90 -1.23 -10.03 8.35
CA GLN A 90 -2.10 -8.93 8.79
C GLN A 90 -1.97 -7.74 7.85
N ILE A 91 -3.08 -7.04 7.55
CA ILE A 91 -3.05 -5.85 6.68
C ILE A 91 -2.77 -4.60 7.51
N TYR A 92 -1.83 -3.81 7.01
CA TYR A 92 -1.45 -2.49 7.51
C TYR A 92 -1.58 -1.45 6.40
N PHE A 93 -1.65 -0.19 6.80
CA PHE A 93 -1.50 0.93 5.87
C PHE A 93 -0.77 2.09 6.54
N ALA A 94 -0.24 3.00 5.73
CA ALA A 94 0.30 4.27 6.19
C ALA A 94 0.00 5.39 5.19
N ARG A 95 -0.05 6.61 5.73
CA ARG A 95 -0.05 7.85 4.94
C ARG A 95 1.38 8.34 4.86
N LEU A 96 1.84 8.66 3.66
CA LEU A 96 3.18 9.16 3.40
C LEU A 96 3.08 10.61 2.97
N ASP A 97 4.03 11.45 3.38
CA ASP A 97 4.14 12.81 2.86
C ASP A 97 4.72 12.85 1.43
N ALA A 98 4.87 14.05 0.88
CA ALA A 98 5.44 14.25 -0.46
C ALA A 98 6.87 13.69 -0.61
N SER A 99 7.63 13.55 0.48
CA SER A 99 8.97 12.94 0.46
C SER A 99 8.94 11.41 0.48
N GLY A 100 7.75 10.79 0.61
CA GLY A 100 7.59 9.36 0.79
C GLY A 100 7.80 8.89 2.23
N SER A 101 7.92 9.80 3.19
CA SER A 101 8.13 9.47 4.60
C SER A 101 6.78 9.22 5.30
N PRO A 102 6.64 8.18 6.14
CA PRO A 102 5.38 7.93 6.84
C PRO A 102 5.02 9.09 7.78
N ARG A 103 3.78 9.56 7.74
CA ARG A 103 3.20 10.52 8.70
C ARG A 103 2.82 9.80 9.99
N SER A 104 2.59 10.53 11.07
CA SER A 104 2.05 9.93 12.30
C SER A 104 0.54 9.71 12.17
N PRO A 105 0.00 8.53 12.55
CA PRO A 105 0.71 7.32 12.97
C PRO A 105 1.45 6.62 11.80
N LYS A 106 2.67 6.13 12.06
CA LYS A 106 3.61 5.63 11.05
C LYS A 106 3.14 4.37 10.31
N GLU A 107 2.40 3.51 10.99
CA GLU A 107 1.82 2.29 10.45
C GLU A 107 0.55 1.97 11.25
N ILE A 108 -0.56 1.70 10.56
CA ILE A 108 -1.87 1.46 11.18
C ILE A 108 -2.29 0.05 10.86
N LYS A 109 -2.55 -0.75 11.89
CA LYS A 109 -3.08 -2.11 11.75
C LYS A 109 -4.57 -2.08 11.44
N THR A 110 -5.00 -2.89 10.49
CA THR A 110 -6.41 -3.08 10.15
C THR A 110 -6.96 -4.39 10.74
N PRO A 111 -8.29 -4.60 10.79
CA PRO A 111 -8.85 -5.91 11.11
C PRO A 111 -8.66 -6.94 9.97
N GLY A 112 -8.14 -6.50 8.82
CA GLY A 112 -7.94 -7.33 7.65
C GLY A 112 -6.76 -8.29 7.78
N SER A 113 -6.90 -9.43 7.14
CA SER A 113 -5.82 -10.40 6.95
C SER A 113 -5.75 -10.81 5.49
N CYS A 114 -4.61 -11.36 5.08
CA CYS A 114 -4.35 -11.76 3.70
C CYS A 114 -3.96 -13.23 3.61
N GLY A 115 -4.10 -13.78 2.41
CA GLY A 115 -3.42 -15.00 1.99
C GLY A 115 -2.27 -14.68 1.03
N MET A 116 -1.77 -15.73 0.38
CA MET A 116 -0.82 -15.57 -0.73
C MET A 116 -1.56 -14.99 -1.93
N ARG A 117 -0.97 -13.97 -2.57
CA ARG A 117 -1.46 -13.34 -3.80
C ARG A 117 -2.90 -12.83 -3.70
N THR A 118 -3.31 -12.37 -2.52
CA THR A 118 -4.62 -11.73 -2.31
C THR A 118 -4.51 -10.22 -2.38
N GLY A 119 -5.42 -9.58 -3.11
CA GLY A 119 -5.44 -8.14 -3.36
C GLY A 119 -5.66 -7.30 -2.11
N VAL A 120 -4.97 -6.16 -2.07
CA VAL A 120 -5.03 -5.16 -1.00
C VAL A 120 -5.00 -3.78 -1.64
N LEU A 121 -5.92 -2.91 -1.23
CA LEU A 121 -6.07 -1.56 -1.77
C LEU A 121 -6.17 -0.52 -0.65
N ALA A 122 -5.56 0.64 -0.89
CA ALA A 122 -5.80 1.86 -0.14
C ALA A 122 -6.33 2.94 -1.10
N ILE A 123 -7.53 3.45 -0.81
CA ILE A 123 -8.21 4.49 -1.59
C ILE A 123 -8.35 5.73 -0.70
N PRO A 124 -7.56 6.79 -0.94
CA PRO A 124 -7.72 8.06 -0.24
C PRO A 124 -8.98 8.79 -0.74
N ALA A 125 -9.72 9.39 0.19
CA ALA A 125 -10.80 10.33 -0.10
C ALA A 125 -10.29 11.78 -0.09
N THR A 126 -11.06 12.71 -0.67
CA THR A 126 -10.69 14.14 -0.73
C THR A 126 -10.68 14.83 0.64
N ASP A 127 -11.39 14.31 1.62
CA ASP A 127 -11.47 14.84 2.98
C ASP A 127 -10.42 14.23 3.94
N GLY A 128 -9.43 13.52 3.40
CA GLY A 128 -8.36 12.89 4.18
C GLY A 128 -8.72 11.53 4.76
N ARG A 129 -9.97 11.07 4.63
CA ARG A 129 -10.32 9.69 4.96
C ARG A 129 -9.62 8.71 4.02
N THR A 130 -9.54 7.46 4.46
CA THR A 130 -8.92 6.39 3.67
C THR A 130 -9.73 5.12 3.82
N LEU A 131 -10.17 4.56 2.70
CA LEU A 131 -10.73 3.22 2.65
C LEU A 131 -9.60 2.22 2.42
N VAL A 132 -9.47 1.24 3.31
CA VAL A 132 -8.58 0.10 3.08
C VAL A 132 -9.44 -1.12 2.81
N ALA A 133 -9.14 -1.84 1.73
CA ALA A 133 -9.87 -3.04 1.33
C ALA A 133 -8.90 -4.22 1.10
N TRP A 134 -9.36 -5.43 1.41
CA TRP A 134 -8.55 -6.65 1.34
C TRP A 134 -9.38 -7.84 0.89
N LYS A 135 -8.74 -8.75 0.15
CA LYS A 135 -9.33 -10.01 -0.27
C LYS A 135 -8.87 -11.14 0.64
N LYS A 136 -9.81 -11.99 1.04
CA LYS A 136 -9.53 -13.24 1.75
C LYS A 136 -10.72 -14.19 1.64
N ASP A 137 -10.49 -15.47 1.38
CA ASP A 137 -11.51 -16.53 1.43
C ASP A 137 -12.81 -16.19 0.65
N ASN A 138 -12.68 -15.74 -0.61
CA ASN A 138 -13.79 -15.28 -1.47
C ASN A 138 -14.64 -14.13 -0.88
N GLN A 139 -14.03 -13.31 -0.02
CA GLN A 139 -14.61 -12.09 0.52
C GLN A 139 -13.73 -10.90 0.18
N LEU A 140 -14.38 -9.78 -0.10
CA LEU A 140 -13.79 -8.45 -0.06
C LEU A 140 -14.22 -7.81 1.26
N GLY A 141 -13.27 -7.55 2.15
CA GLY A 141 -13.47 -6.79 3.38
C GLY A 141 -12.93 -5.37 3.23
N TRP A 142 -13.53 -4.41 3.93
CA TRP A 142 -13.05 -3.04 3.94
C TRP A 142 -13.35 -2.32 5.26
N GLN A 143 -12.55 -1.30 5.54
CA GLN A 143 -12.71 -0.41 6.68
C GLN A 143 -12.35 1.01 6.25
N LEU A 144 -13.18 1.97 6.66
CA LEU A 144 -12.90 3.38 6.50
C LEU A 144 -12.14 3.90 7.73
N TYR A 145 -11.16 4.77 7.50
CA TYR A 145 -10.36 5.43 8.52
C TYR A 145 -10.43 6.96 8.37
N ASP A 146 -10.49 7.67 9.49
CA ASP A 146 -10.36 9.12 9.52
C ASP A 146 -8.93 9.59 9.19
N ASP A 147 -8.75 10.90 9.06
CA ASP A 147 -7.47 11.57 8.78
C ASP A 147 -6.37 11.25 9.83
N ARG A 148 -6.77 10.91 11.06
CA ARG A 148 -5.89 10.50 12.17
C ARG A 148 -5.62 9.00 12.21
N GLY A 149 -6.22 8.22 11.31
CA GLY A 149 -6.01 6.77 11.22
C GLY A 149 -6.87 5.96 12.19
N ARG A 150 -7.93 6.55 12.75
CA ARG A 150 -8.91 5.86 13.60
C ARG A 150 -10.02 5.28 12.73
N PRO A 151 -10.53 4.07 13.05
CA PRO A 151 -11.66 3.50 12.33
C PRO A 151 -12.89 4.41 12.37
N ALA A 152 -13.47 4.69 11.21
CA ALA A 152 -14.74 5.39 11.05
C ALA A 152 -15.85 4.34 10.80
N GLY A 153 -16.46 3.85 11.88
CA GLY A 153 -17.46 2.78 11.83
C GLY A 153 -16.86 1.36 11.90
N ALA A 154 -17.71 0.35 11.80
CA ALA A 154 -17.30 -1.06 11.81
C ALA A 154 -16.79 -1.50 10.43
N PRO A 155 -15.92 -2.53 10.37
CA PRO A 155 -15.51 -3.11 9.10
C PRO A 155 -16.71 -3.79 8.44
N ALA A 156 -16.77 -3.74 7.11
CA ALA A 156 -17.79 -4.39 6.32
C ALA A 156 -17.16 -5.39 5.35
N SER A 157 -17.96 -6.33 4.86
CA SER A 157 -17.51 -7.29 3.86
C SER A 157 -18.64 -7.71 2.92
N ALA A 158 -18.26 -8.21 1.77
CA ALA A 158 -19.16 -8.84 0.82
C ALA A 158 -18.49 -10.05 0.15
N ARG A 159 -19.29 -11.02 -0.29
CA ARG A 159 -18.82 -12.09 -1.17
C ARG A 159 -18.30 -11.48 -2.47
N SER A 160 -17.13 -11.97 -2.89
CA SER A 160 -16.46 -11.55 -4.12
C SER A 160 -15.54 -12.68 -4.55
N ALA A 161 -15.70 -13.18 -5.78
CA ALA A 161 -14.88 -14.26 -6.29
C ALA A 161 -13.45 -13.80 -6.63
N GLY A 162 -12.53 -14.75 -6.78
CA GLY A 162 -11.14 -14.46 -7.13
C GLY A 162 -10.35 -13.76 -6.03
N ASN A 163 -9.06 -13.50 -6.30
CA ASN A 163 -8.14 -12.89 -5.34
C ASN A 163 -7.83 -11.42 -5.63
N GLY A 164 -8.24 -10.89 -6.78
CA GLY A 164 -8.04 -9.49 -7.14
C GLY A 164 -8.96 -8.56 -6.34
N ALA A 165 -8.48 -7.33 -6.12
CA ALA A 165 -9.28 -6.23 -5.61
C ALA A 165 -9.11 -5.05 -6.55
N ALA A 166 -10.19 -4.33 -6.83
CA ALA A 166 -10.16 -3.05 -7.54
C ALA A 166 -11.14 -2.07 -6.88
N GLY A 167 -10.87 -0.78 -7.00
CA GLY A 167 -11.71 0.27 -6.45
C GLY A 167 -11.15 1.65 -6.75
N VAL A 168 -11.97 2.68 -6.60
CA VAL A 168 -11.62 4.05 -6.96
C VAL A 168 -12.44 5.05 -6.14
N LEU A 169 -11.94 6.27 -6.00
CA LEU A 169 -12.73 7.43 -5.63
C LEU A 169 -13.33 8.03 -6.91
N THR A 170 -14.66 8.14 -7.00
CA THR A 170 -15.33 8.76 -8.16
C THR A 170 -15.11 10.27 -8.18
N LYS A 171 -15.41 10.91 -9.31
CA LYS A 171 -15.35 12.37 -9.45
C LYS A 171 -16.32 13.07 -8.49
N ASP A 172 -17.42 12.42 -8.15
CA ASP A 172 -18.46 12.95 -7.26
C ASP A 172 -18.14 12.72 -5.77
N GLY A 173 -17.02 12.05 -5.47
CA GLY A 173 -16.54 11.82 -4.10
C GLY A 173 -16.97 10.49 -3.49
N ASP A 174 -17.55 9.58 -4.28
CA ASP A 174 -17.96 8.27 -3.80
C ASP A 174 -16.80 7.28 -3.81
N LEU A 175 -16.70 6.46 -2.76
CA LEU A 175 -15.75 5.36 -2.70
C LEU A 175 -16.39 4.10 -3.27
N VAL A 176 -15.86 3.61 -4.40
CA VAL A 176 -16.39 2.45 -5.11
C VAL A 176 -15.41 1.29 -5.02
N LEU A 177 -15.94 0.09 -4.72
CA LEU A 177 -15.21 -1.18 -4.75
C LEU A 177 -15.80 -2.08 -5.83
N PHE A 178 -14.92 -2.73 -6.61
CA PHE A 178 -15.29 -3.78 -7.55
C PHE A 178 -15.27 -5.15 -6.86
N ARG A 179 -16.30 -5.97 -7.08
CA ARG A 179 -16.48 -7.26 -6.41
C ARG A 179 -16.86 -8.38 -7.36
#